data_AF-A0A6L6CV26-F1
#
_entry.id   AF-A0A6L6CV26-F1
#
_cell.length_a   1.000
_cell.length_b   1.000
_cell.length_c   1.000
_cell.angle_alpha   90.00
_cell.angle_beta   90.00
_cell.angle_gamma   90.00
#
_symmetry.space_group_name_H-M   'P 1'
#
loop_
_entity.id
_entity.type
_entity.pdbx_description
1 polymer ?
#
loop_
_entity_poly.entity_id
_entity_poly.type
_entity_poly.pdbx_seq_one_letter_code
_entity_poly.pdbx_strand_id
1 'polypeptide(L)'
;MTITDTKRFELHQYLRTQMETDMADTLMDHLPPAGWSDLARTTDVMAVRTDLKGDIAELRAEMVDRFAAQTKWFLGFMLTNIASMTALVIAVILKA
;
A
#
# COMPACT_ATOMS: atom_id res chain seq x y z
N MET A 1 -8.87 -23.42 -5.35
CA MET A 1 -9.37 -24.27 -6.45
C MET A 1 -10.54 -23.53 -7.06
N THR A 2 -10.27 -22.74 -8.10
CA THR A 2 -11.28 -21.92 -8.82
C THR A 2 -12.35 -22.84 -9.40
N ILE A 3 -13.63 -22.52 -9.20
CA ILE A 3 -14.70 -23.21 -9.94
C ILE A 3 -14.48 -22.85 -11.41
N THR A 4 -14.01 -23.82 -12.21
CA THR A 4 -13.85 -23.66 -13.65
C THR A 4 -15.21 -23.42 -14.30
N ASP A 5 -15.26 -22.57 -15.34
CA ASP A 5 -16.50 -22.26 -16.08
C ASP A 5 -17.27 -23.52 -16.51
N THR A 6 -16.55 -24.60 -16.82
CA THR A 6 -17.11 -25.93 -17.11
C THR A 6 -17.98 -26.48 -15.97
N LYS A 7 -17.51 -26.42 -14.72
CA LYS A 7 -18.25 -26.90 -13.54
C LYS A 7 -19.47 -26.03 -13.23
N ARG A 8 -19.38 -24.73 -13.53
CA ARG A 8 -20.49 -23.78 -13.37
C ARG A 8 -21.62 -24.07 -14.36
N PHE A 9 -21.26 -24.41 -15.59
CA PHE A 9 -22.21 -24.81 -16.63
C PHE A 9 -22.89 -26.14 -16.31
N GLU A 10 -22.14 -27.16 -15.86
CA GLU A 10 -22.70 -28.44 -15.43
C GLU A 10 -23.69 -28.28 -14.26
N LEU A 11 -23.35 -27.43 -13.27
CA LEU A 11 -24.24 -27.10 -12.16
C LEU A 11 -25.54 -26.44 -12.66
N HIS A 12 -25.43 -25.49 -13.58
CA HIS A 12 -26.60 -24.80 -14.14
C HIS A 12 -27.52 -25.74 -14.90
N GLN A 13 -26.97 -26.64 -15.73
CA GLN A 13 -27.74 -27.66 -16.43
C GLN A 13 -28.43 -28.61 -15.45
N TYR A 14 -27.72 -29.07 -14.41
CA TYR A 14 -28.30 -29.94 -13.40
C TYR A 14 -29.46 -29.26 -12.65
N LEU A 15 -29.29 -27.99 -12.24
CA LEU A 15 -30.33 -27.23 -11.57
C LEU A 15 -31.58 -27.07 -12.45
N ARG A 16 -31.44 -26.72 -13.73
CA ARG A 16 -32.58 -26.62 -14.67
C ARG A 16 -33.35 -27.92 -14.88
N THR A 17 -32.76 -29.09 -14.60
CA THR A 17 -33.49 -30.38 -14.67
C THR A 17 -34.32 -30.68 -13.42
N GLN A 18 -34.00 -30.07 -12.27
CA GLN A 18 -34.62 -30.36 -10.97
C GLN A 18 -35.56 -29.26 -10.48
N MET A 19 -35.41 -28.03 -10.99
CA MET A 19 -36.22 -26.87 -10.64
C MET A 19 -36.69 -26.15 -11.91
N GLU A 20 -37.77 -25.37 -11.79
CA GLU A 20 -38.27 -24.51 -12.86
C GLU A 20 -37.15 -23.59 -13.36
N THR A 21 -37.04 -23.42 -14.68
CA THR A 21 -35.89 -22.77 -15.35
C THR A 21 -35.52 -21.42 -14.75
N ASP A 22 -36.52 -20.63 -14.39
CA ASP A 22 -36.35 -19.26 -13.87
C ASP A 22 -35.68 -19.26 -12.48
N MET A 23 -35.93 -20.29 -11.67
CA MET A 23 -35.35 -20.41 -10.33
C MET A 23 -33.87 -20.79 -10.39
N ALA A 24 -33.49 -21.66 -11.34
CA ALA A 24 -32.10 -22.04 -11.57
C ALA A 24 -31.26 -20.84 -12.05
N ASP A 25 -31.81 -20.03 -12.94
CA ASP A 25 -31.15 -18.82 -13.45
C ASP A 25 -30.95 -17.81 -12.31
N THR A 26 -31.98 -17.56 -11.51
CA THR A 26 -31.92 -16.66 -10.34
C THR A 26 -30.88 -17.12 -9.31
N LEU A 27 -30.77 -18.43 -9.04
CA LEU A 27 -29.75 -18.95 -8.12
C LEU A 27 -28.34 -18.73 -8.67
N MET A 28 -28.14 -18.97 -9.97
CA MET A 28 -26.85 -18.77 -10.63
C MET A 28 -26.43 -17.30 -10.63
N ASP A 29 -27.37 -16.35 -10.74
CA ASP A 29 -27.09 -14.91 -10.66
C ASP A 29 -26.55 -14.49 -9.29
N HIS A 30 -26.95 -15.17 -8.21
CA HIS A 30 -26.47 -14.90 -6.87
C HIS A 30 -25.16 -15.62 -6.51
N LEU A 31 -24.74 -16.62 -7.30
CA LEU A 31 -23.51 -17.34 -7.05
C LEU A 31 -22.31 -16.58 -7.62
N PRO A 32 -21.29 -16.23 -6.82
CA PRO A 32 -20.13 -15.51 -7.32
C PRO A 32 -19.37 -16.33 -8.36
N PRO A 33 -18.79 -15.69 -9.39
CA PRO A 33 -18.17 -16.36 -10.53
C PRO A 33 -16.95 -17.22 -10.14
N ALA A 34 -16.12 -16.74 -9.22
CA ALA A 34 -14.90 -17.44 -8.77
C ALA A 34 -15.11 -18.36 -7.55
N GLY A 35 -16.31 -18.35 -6.96
CA GLY A 35 -16.63 -19.04 -5.71
C GLY A 35 -16.40 -18.18 -4.44
N TRP A 36 -16.98 -18.62 -3.32
CA TRP A 36 -16.99 -17.85 -2.06
C TRP A 36 -15.65 -17.74 -1.35
N SER A 37 -14.70 -18.64 -1.64
CA SER A 37 -13.37 -18.64 -1.02
C SER A 37 -12.45 -17.54 -1.56
N ASP A 38 -12.71 -17.06 -2.77
CA ASP A 38 -11.86 -16.09 -3.46
C ASP A 38 -12.35 -14.64 -3.27
N LEU A 39 -13.51 -14.47 -2.63
CA LEU A 39 -14.02 -13.16 -2.28
C LEU A 39 -13.38 -12.69 -0.98
N ALA A 40 -12.62 -11.60 -1.06
CA ALA A 40 -12.16 -10.89 0.12
C ALA A 40 -13.36 -10.42 0.95
N ARG A 41 -13.37 -10.76 2.24
CA ARG A 41 -14.39 -10.29 3.16
C ARG A 41 -14.08 -8.85 3.57
N THR A 42 -15.11 -8.11 3.98
CA THR A 42 -14.93 -6.76 4.54
C THR A 42 -13.91 -6.75 5.69
N THR A 43 -13.89 -7.79 6.52
CA THR A 43 -12.91 -7.94 7.61
C THR A 43 -11.48 -8.01 7.10
N ASP A 44 -11.25 -8.70 5.99
CA ASP A 44 -9.92 -8.90 5.41
C ASP A 44 -9.41 -7.56 4.86
N VAL A 45 -10.30 -6.82 4.16
CA VAL A 45 -10.00 -5.46 3.68
C VAL A 45 -9.76 -4.50 4.84
N MET A 46 -10.53 -4.59 5.93
CA MET A 46 -10.33 -3.77 7.12
C MET A 46 -9.01 -4.06 7.83
N ALA A 47 -8.60 -5.33 7.90
CA ALA A 47 -7.30 -5.73 8.44
C ALA A 47 -6.16 -5.10 7.62
N VAL A 48 -6.15 -5.34 6.30
CA VAL A 48 -5.13 -4.78 5.39
C VAL A 48 -5.11 -3.25 5.44
N ARG A 49 -6.29 -2.59 5.51
CA ARG A 49 -6.37 -1.13 5.67
C ARG A 49 -5.75 -0.64 6.97
N THR A 50 -5.90 -1.41 8.05
CA THR A 50 -5.36 -1.06 9.37
C THR A 50 -3.84 -1.21 9.37
N ASP A 51 -3.35 -2.32 8.83
CA ASP A 51 -1.92 -2.59 8.70
C ASP A 51 -1.25 -1.51 7.84
N LEU A 52 -1.80 -1.21 6.66
CA LEU A 52 -1.26 -0.18 5.77
C LEU A 52 -1.24 1.21 6.41
N LYS A 53 -2.24 1.55 7.23
CA LYS A 53 -2.24 2.81 7.99
C LYS A 53 -1.12 2.85 9.02
N GLY A 54 -0.85 1.72 9.67
CA GLY A 54 0.28 1.55 10.59
C GLY A 54 1.61 1.78 9.88
N ASP A 55 1.84 1.05 8.77
CA ASP A 55 3.07 1.14 7.98
C ASP A 55 3.34 2.58 7.49
N ILE A 56 2.29 3.28 7.02
CA ILE A 56 2.41 4.68 6.58
C ILE A 56 2.74 5.60 7.76
N ALA A 57 2.17 5.36 8.94
CA ALA A 57 2.46 6.17 10.12
C ALA A 57 3.90 5.97 10.60
N GLU A 58 4.39 4.73 10.60
CA GLU A 58 5.77 4.38 10.92
C GLU A 58 6.76 5.00 9.93
N LEU A 59 6.51 4.86 8.62
CA LEU A 59 7.33 5.46 7.58
C LEU A 59 7.40 6.99 7.70
N ARG A 60 6.27 7.65 8.03
CA ARG A 60 6.25 9.09 8.27
C ARG A 60 7.09 9.48 9.48
N ALA A 61 7.00 8.73 10.58
CA ALA A 61 7.79 8.98 11.77
C ALA A 61 9.30 8.84 11.48
N GLU A 62 9.72 7.75 10.83
CA GLU A 62 11.10 7.55 10.43
C GLU A 62 11.64 8.66 9.52
N MET A 63 10.83 9.12 8.57
CA MET A 63 11.21 10.20 7.66
C MET A 63 11.43 11.51 8.41
N VAL A 64 10.53 11.85 9.34
CA VAL A 64 10.67 13.05 10.19
C VAL A 64 11.92 12.96 11.06
N ASP A 65 12.18 11.81 11.68
CA ASP A 65 13.35 11.62 12.55
C ASP A 65 14.67 11.72 11.76
N ARG A 66 14.74 11.08 10.59
CA ARG A 66 15.91 11.15 9.71
C ARG A 66 16.16 12.56 9.22
N PHE A 67 15.12 13.29 8.81
CA PHE A 67 15.28 14.69 8.42
C PHE A 67 15.71 15.56 9.59
N ALA A 68 15.11 15.40 10.77
CA ALA A 68 15.51 16.16 11.95
C ALA A 68 16.97 15.91 12.31
N ALA A 69 17.44 14.66 12.25
CA ALA A 69 18.83 14.31 12.47
C ALA A 69 19.74 14.92 11.39
N GLN A 70 19.36 14.81 10.11
CA GLN A 70 20.11 15.36 8.99
C GLN A 70 20.22 16.89 9.07
N THR A 71 19.12 17.60 9.37
CA THR A 71 19.10 19.06 9.50
C THR A 71 20.05 19.53 10.60
N LYS A 72 20.11 18.84 11.76
CA LYS A 72 21.05 19.19 12.84
C LYS A 72 22.51 19.08 12.38
N TRP A 73 22.87 17.97 11.74
CA TRP A 73 24.24 17.77 11.23
C TRP A 73 24.58 18.75 10.11
N PHE A 74 23.64 18.99 9.19
CA PHE A 74 23.81 19.94 8.10
C PHE A 74 24.04 21.37 8.62
N LEU A 75 23.27 21.83 9.61
CA LEU A 75 23.44 23.16 10.22
C LEU A 75 24.82 23.31 10.87
N GLY A 76 25.29 22.29 11.61
CA GLY A 76 26.62 22.30 12.21
C GLY A 76 27.75 22.37 11.16
N PHE A 77 27.63 21.60 10.09
CA PHE A 77 28.59 21.64 8.99
C PHE A 77 28.56 22.99 8.25
N MET A 78 27.37 23.53 7.97
CA MET A 78 27.20 24.84 7.32
C MET A 78 27.86 25.96 8.12
N LEU A 79 27.65 26.01 9.44
CA LEU A 79 28.30 27.01 10.31
C LEU A 79 29.82 26.91 10.25
N THR A 80 30.37 25.69 10.30
CA THR A 80 31.81 25.45 10.20
C THR A 80 32.35 25.88 8.84
N ASN A 81 31.62 25.55 7.77
CA ASN A 81 32.00 25.90 6.41
C ASN A 81 32.01 27.43 6.20
N ILE A 82 30.99 28.14 6.68
CA ILE A 82 30.91 29.61 6.63
C ILE A 82 32.11 30.23 7.37
N ALA A 83 32.40 29.78 8.59
CA ALA A 83 33.54 30.28 9.37
C ALA A 83 34.89 30.02 8.68
N SER A 84 35.04 28.87 8.00
CA SER A 84 36.23 28.56 7.23
C SER A 84 36.38 29.47 6.01
N MET A 85 35.30 29.70 5.24
CA MET A 85 35.33 30.59 4.09
C MET A 85 35.65 32.04 4.47
N THR A 86 35.06 32.55 5.56
CA THR A 86 35.35 33.92 6.00
C THR A 86 36.81 34.08 6.43
N ALA A 87 37.38 33.11 7.14
CA ALA A 87 38.79 33.11 7.51
C ALA A 87 39.72 33.09 6.28
N LEU A 88 39.40 32.27 5.27
CA LEU A 88 40.17 32.22 4.02
C LEU A 88 40.15 33.56 3.27
N VAL A 89 38.98 34.20 3.16
CA VAL A 89 38.85 35.51 2.51
C VAL A 89 39.69 36.57 3.23
N ILE A 90 39.65 36.63 4.56
CA ILE A 90 40.46 37.57 5.35
C ILE A 90 41.97 37.31 5.11
N ALA A 91 42.39 36.05 5.10
CA ALA A 91 43.79 35.70 4.89
C ALA A 91 44.31 36.09 3.49
N VAL A 92 43.47 36.01 2.46
CA VAL A 92 43.80 36.46 1.10
C VAL A 92 43.95 37.97 1.06
N ILE A 93 43.04 38.72 1.70
CA ILE A 93 43.09 40.19 1.73
C ILE A 93 44.34 40.71 2.46
N LEU A 94 44.74 40.09 3.57
CA LEU A 94 45.94 40.49 4.32
C LEU A 94 47.27 40.21 3.60
N LYS A 95 47.26 39.30 2.61
CA LYS A 95 48.43 38.96 1.79
C LYS A 95 48.50 39.73 0.46
N ALA A 96 47.45 40.45 0.10
CA ALA A 96 47.36 41.29 -1.10
C ALA A 96 47.84 42.71 -0.79
#